data_AF-A0A1F8MHJ4-F1
#
_entry.id   AF-A0A1F8MHJ4-F1
#
_cell.length_a   1.000
_cell.length_b   1.000
_cell.length_c   1.000
_cell.angle_alpha   90.00
_cell.angle_beta   90.00
_cell.angle_gamma   90.00
#
_symmetry.space_group_name_H-M   'P 1'
#
loop_
_entity.id
_entity.type
_entity.pdbx_description
1 polymer ?
#
loop_
_entity_poly.entity_id
_entity_poly.type
_entity_poly.pdbx_seq_one_letter_code
_entity_poly.pdbx_strand_id
1 'polypeptide(L)'
;MPCTPHGAVELMVRSGNPPEGKHVVICGRSNIVGKPLMAMLVQKNKRANATVTVVHTGTKNMAEITRQADILVAAMGSPEVIKADMVKEGAVVIDVGVNRVGWKQSKTDPTKQVPDLRGDVDFEAVKAKASAITPVPGGVGPMTITMLMVNTVVAAERRAERTRK
;
A
#
# COMPACT_ATOMS: atom_id res chain seq x y z
N MET A 1 13.94 -7.57 -1.05
CA MET A 1 12.99 -6.67 -1.76
C MET A 1 12.70 -5.47 -0.86
N PRO A 2 12.35 -4.27 -1.37
CA PRO A 2 11.99 -3.16 -0.48
C PRO A 2 10.77 -3.52 0.39
N CYS A 3 10.83 -3.21 1.68
CA CYS A 3 9.92 -3.80 2.67
C CYS A 3 8.46 -3.36 2.51
N THR A 4 8.22 -2.07 2.30
CA THR A 4 6.85 -1.52 2.15
C THR A 4 6.10 -2.05 0.92
N PRO A 5 6.66 -2.02 -0.31
CA PRO A 5 5.97 -2.60 -1.46
C PRO A 5 5.81 -4.12 -1.34
N HIS A 6 6.76 -4.82 -0.71
CA HIS A 6 6.59 -6.23 -0.39
C HIS A 6 5.41 -6.46 0.57
N GLY A 7 5.25 -5.60 1.59
CA GLY A 7 4.14 -5.65 2.53
C GLY A 7 2.79 -5.38 1.87
N ALA A 8 2.75 -4.46 0.91
CA ALA A 8 1.54 -4.20 0.11
C ALA A 8 1.14 -5.43 -0.72
N VAL A 9 2.09 -6.09 -1.39
CA VAL A 9 1.82 -7.34 -2.12
C VAL A 9 1.35 -8.46 -1.18
N GLU A 10 1.95 -8.60 0.00
CA GLU A 10 1.49 -9.57 1.00
C GLU A 10 0.06 -9.30 1.46
N LEU A 11 -0.30 -8.04 1.72
CA LEU A 11 -1.67 -7.68 2.10
C LEU A 11 -2.67 -8.01 1.00
N MET A 12 -2.35 -7.70 -0.27
CA MET A 12 -3.19 -8.07 -1.41
C MET A 12 -3.41 -9.58 -1.46
N VAL A 13 -2.33 -10.37 -1.45
CA VAL A 13 -2.41 -11.83 -1.58
C VAL A 13 -3.11 -12.48 -0.38
N ARG A 14 -2.73 -12.11 0.85
CA ARG A 14 -3.25 -12.73 2.08
C ARG A 14 -4.70 -12.35 2.40
N SER A 15 -5.17 -11.20 1.90
CA SER A 15 -6.57 -10.81 2.03
C SER A 15 -7.49 -11.44 0.97
N GLY A 16 -6.97 -12.33 0.10
CA GLY A 16 -7.75 -12.93 -0.98
C GLY A 16 -7.92 -12.00 -2.19
N ASN A 17 -7.13 -10.94 -2.28
CA ASN A 17 -7.17 -9.95 -3.34
C ASN A 17 -5.88 -9.95 -4.18
N PRO A 18 -5.43 -11.10 -4.74
CA PRO A 18 -4.19 -11.15 -5.50
C PRO A 18 -4.26 -10.20 -6.72
N PRO A 19 -3.13 -9.63 -7.13
CA PRO A 19 -3.08 -8.66 -8.22
C PRO A 19 -3.13 -9.30 -9.62
N GLU A 20 -3.02 -10.63 -9.73
CA GLU A 20 -3.03 -11.35 -11.01
C GLU A 20 -4.27 -11.04 -11.84
N GLY A 21 -4.04 -10.60 -13.09
CA GLY A 21 -5.10 -10.25 -14.04
C GLY A 21 -5.86 -8.95 -13.73
N LYS A 22 -5.54 -8.25 -12.63
CA LYS A 22 -6.22 -7.02 -12.23
C LYS A 22 -5.52 -5.78 -12.78
N HIS A 23 -6.29 -4.70 -12.93
CA HIS A 23 -5.73 -3.37 -13.14
C HIS A 23 -5.37 -2.72 -11.81
N VAL A 24 -4.07 -2.54 -11.57
CA VAL A 24 -3.53 -1.88 -10.39
C VAL A 24 -3.10 -0.46 -10.73
N VAL A 25 -3.69 0.53 -10.06
CA VAL A 25 -3.26 1.93 -10.17
C VAL A 25 -2.45 2.30 -8.93
N ILE A 26 -1.22 2.77 -9.14
CA ILE A 26 -0.31 3.22 -8.07
C ILE A 26 -0.23 4.74 -8.10
N CYS A 27 -0.72 5.38 -7.04
CA CYS A 27 -0.62 6.82 -6.82
C CYS A 27 0.68 7.15 -6.08
N GLY A 28 1.72 7.50 -6.83
CA GLY A 28 3.05 7.80 -6.29
C GLY A 28 4.16 7.02 -7.01
N ARG A 29 5.30 7.69 -7.22
CA ARG A 29 6.45 7.14 -7.96
C ARG A 29 7.77 7.25 -7.20
N SER A 30 7.70 7.19 -5.87
CA SER A 30 8.90 7.24 -5.03
C SER A 30 9.81 6.02 -5.29
N ASN A 31 11.11 6.17 -5.02
CA ASN A 31 12.07 5.07 -5.14
C ASN A 31 11.87 3.99 -4.06
N ILE A 32 11.15 4.31 -2.98
CA ILE A 32 10.96 3.42 -1.83
C ILE A 32 9.65 2.62 -1.86
N VAL A 33 8.63 3.11 -2.58
CA VAL A 33 7.31 2.44 -2.67
C VAL A 33 6.87 2.29 -4.13
N GLY A 34 6.54 3.39 -4.81
CA GLY A 34 5.81 3.31 -6.08
C GLY A 34 6.55 2.58 -7.21
N LYS A 35 7.80 2.98 -7.48
CA LYS A 35 8.63 2.34 -8.52
C LYS A 35 8.92 0.87 -8.23
N PRO A 36 9.39 0.48 -7.02
CA PRO A 36 9.61 -0.94 -6.74
C PRO A 36 8.32 -1.74 -6.72
N LEU A 37 7.19 -1.19 -6.27
CA LEU A 37 5.90 -1.87 -6.32
C LEU A 37 5.47 -2.17 -7.76
N MET A 38 5.58 -1.18 -8.66
CA MET A 38 5.33 -1.37 -10.08
C MET A 38 6.18 -2.54 -10.63
N ALA A 39 7.49 -2.52 -10.37
CA ALA A 39 8.39 -3.57 -10.84
C ALA A 39 8.03 -4.96 -10.29
N MET A 40 7.52 -5.04 -9.05
CA MET A 40 7.05 -6.29 -8.44
C MET A 40 5.76 -6.81 -9.07
N LEU A 41 4.80 -5.93 -9.33
CA LEU A 41 3.47 -6.29 -9.80
C LEU A 41 3.41 -6.72 -11.27
N VAL A 42 4.36 -6.28 -12.10
CA VAL A 42 4.45 -6.68 -13.52
C VAL A 42 5.17 -8.01 -13.75
N GLN A 43 5.70 -8.65 -12.70
CA GLN A 43 6.40 -9.93 -12.82
C GLN A 43 5.42 -11.04 -13.24
N LYS A 44 5.89 -12.02 -14.03
CA LYS A 44 5.09 -13.17 -14.50
C LYS A 44 4.95 -14.24 -13.40
N ASN A 45 4.10 -14.00 -12.39
CA ASN A 45 3.75 -14.99 -11.37
C ASN A 45 2.40 -14.66 -10.69
N LYS A 46 1.82 -15.63 -9.95
CA LYS A 46 0.49 -15.51 -9.31
C LYS A 46 0.36 -14.44 -8.23
N ARG A 47 1.49 -13.97 -7.66
CA ARG A 47 1.51 -12.89 -6.66
C ARG A 47 1.68 -11.51 -7.32
N ALA A 48 1.75 -11.48 -8.64
CA ALA A 48 2.01 -10.34 -9.50
C ALA A 48 1.14 -10.50 -10.77
N ASN A 49 1.69 -10.28 -11.96
CA ASN A 49 1.01 -10.42 -13.24
C ASN A 49 -0.21 -9.50 -13.40
N ALA A 50 -0.07 -8.27 -12.90
CA ALA A 50 -1.08 -7.20 -13.03
C ALA A 50 -0.84 -6.31 -14.24
N THR A 51 -1.91 -5.68 -14.74
CA THR A 51 -1.79 -4.47 -15.55
C THR A 51 -1.55 -3.31 -14.61
N VAL A 52 -0.47 -2.55 -14.77
CA VAL A 52 -0.08 -1.51 -13.81
C VAL A 52 -0.05 -0.13 -14.46
N THR A 53 -0.77 0.82 -13.87
CA THR A 53 -0.69 2.25 -14.21
C THR A 53 -0.12 3.02 -13.03
N VAL A 54 0.89 3.86 -13.27
CA VAL A 54 1.47 4.73 -12.23
C VAL A 54 1.04 6.17 -12.46
N VAL A 55 0.36 6.75 -11.49
CA VAL A 55 -0.01 8.18 -11.49
C VAL A 55 0.83 8.96 -10.49
N HIS A 56 1.03 10.25 -10.75
CA HIS A 56 1.90 11.11 -9.96
C HIS A 56 1.51 12.58 -10.12
N THR A 57 2.25 13.50 -9.48
CA THR A 57 1.97 14.94 -9.49
C THR A 57 1.85 15.57 -10.89
N GLY A 58 2.56 15.04 -11.89
CA GLY A 58 2.43 15.46 -13.30
C GLY A 58 1.29 14.81 -14.10
N THR A 59 0.49 13.94 -13.50
CA THR A 59 -0.61 13.24 -14.19
C THR A 59 -1.83 14.14 -14.28
N LYS A 60 -2.36 14.35 -15.48
CA LYS A 60 -3.63 15.05 -15.71
C LYS A 60 -4.80 14.09 -15.45
N ASN A 61 -5.91 14.61 -14.94
CA ASN A 61 -7.15 13.86 -14.69
C ASN A 61 -6.95 12.58 -13.85
N MET A 62 -6.17 12.66 -12.76
CA MET A 62 -5.85 11.50 -11.91
C MET A 62 -7.10 10.71 -11.50
N ALA A 63 -8.20 11.40 -11.14
CA ALA A 63 -9.45 10.78 -10.73
C ALA A 63 -10.07 9.85 -11.79
N GLU A 64 -9.89 10.16 -13.09
CA GLU A 64 -10.37 9.32 -14.18
C GLU A 64 -9.61 7.99 -14.24
N ILE A 65 -8.29 8.05 -14.04
CA ILE A 65 -7.42 6.87 -14.07
C ILE A 65 -7.64 6.01 -12.83
N THR A 66 -7.70 6.62 -11.64
CA THR A 66 -7.87 5.89 -10.38
C THR A 66 -9.23 5.18 -10.30
N ARG A 67 -10.27 5.72 -10.95
CA ARG A 67 -11.59 5.06 -11.08
C ARG A 67 -11.59 3.80 -11.96
N GLN A 68 -10.51 3.52 -12.68
CA GLN A 68 -10.39 2.30 -13.48
C GLN A 68 -9.73 1.15 -12.68
N ALA A 69 -9.23 1.44 -11.48
CA ALA A 69 -8.45 0.50 -10.69
C ALA A 69 -9.34 -0.58 -10.06
N ASP A 70 -8.99 -1.84 -10.26
CA ASP A 70 -9.49 -2.93 -9.42
C ASP A 70 -8.79 -2.94 -8.05
N ILE A 71 -7.50 -2.55 -8.06
CA ILE A 71 -6.70 -2.29 -6.86
C ILE A 71 -6.08 -0.90 -6.98
N LEU A 72 -6.38 -0.01 -6.03
CA LEU A 72 -5.78 1.31 -5.92
C LEU A 72 -4.75 1.31 -4.78
N VAL A 73 -3.52 1.70 -5.08
CA VAL A 73 -2.44 1.85 -4.09
C VAL A 73 -2.10 3.32 -3.90
N ALA A 74 -2.37 3.87 -2.73
CA ALA A 74 -2.06 5.27 -2.40
C ALA A 74 -0.72 5.36 -1.66
N ALA A 75 0.26 6.04 -2.26
CA ALA A 75 1.61 6.24 -1.72
C ALA A 75 2.14 7.64 -2.10
N MET A 76 1.32 8.65 -1.83
CA MET A 76 1.49 10.05 -2.19
C MET A 76 2.20 10.86 -1.09
N GLY A 77 2.07 10.45 0.18
CA GLY A 77 2.65 11.18 1.32
C GLY A 77 1.95 12.52 1.55
N SER A 78 0.63 12.55 1.37
CA SER A 78 -0.20 13.73 1.60
C SER A 78 -1.58 13.27 2.08
N PRO A 79 -2.08 13.82 3.19
CA PRO A 79 -3.26 13.28 3.85
C PRO A 79 -4.51 13.42 2.98
N GLU A 80 -5.28 12.33 2.91
CA GLU A 80 -6.65 12.31 2.37
C GLU A 80 -6.81 12.87 0.95
N VAL A 81 -5.79 12.75 0.10
CA VAL A 81 -5.84 13.19 -1.30
C VAL A 81 -6.80 12.32 -2.12
N ILE A 82 -6.81 11.00 -1.90
CA ILE A 82 -7.74 10.10 -2.59
C ILE A 82 -9.12 10.20 -1.93
N LYS A 83 -10.07 10.76 -2.68
CA LYS A 83 -11.48 10.92 -2.27
C LYS A 83 -12.37 9.83 -2.85
N ALA A 84 -13.60 9.71 -2.33
CA ALA A 84 -14.56 8.68 -2.72
C ALA A 84 -14.94 8.70 -4.22
N ASP A 85 -14.95 9.87 -4.85
CA ASP A 85 -15.21 10.02 -6.29
C ASP A 85 -14.03 9.56 -7.16
N MET A 86 -12.85 9.38 -6.59
CA MET A 86 -11.65 8.88 -7.27
C MET A 86 -11.55 7.34 -7.26
N VAL A 87 -12.42 6.65 -6.52
CA VAL A 87 -12.35 5.19 -6.30
C VAL A 87 -13.49 4.48 -7.01
N LYS A 88 -13.16 3.41 -7.73
CA LYS A 88 -14.13 2.49 -8.37
C LYS A 88 -14.96 1.78 -7.30
N GLU A 89 -16.25 1.60 -7.56
CA GLU A 89 -17.11 0.79 -6.70
C GLU A 89 -16.57 -0.65 -6.62
N GLY A 90 -16.45 -1.20 -5.41
CA GLY A 90 -15.91 -2.53 -5.17
C GLY A 90 -14.39 -2.66 -5.31
N ALA A 91 -13.64 -1.57 -5.47
CA ALA A 91 -12.18 -1.63 -5.54
C ALA A 91 -11.55 -2.05 -4.20
N VAL A 92 -10.36 -2.65 -4.29
CA VAL A 92 -9.48 -2.85 -3.14
C VAL A 92 -8.55 -1.66 -3.01
N VAL A 93 -8.43 -1.08 -1.82
CA VAL A 93 -7.61 0.11 -1.57
C VAL A 93 -6.49 -0.21 -0.57
N ILE A 94 -5.25 -0.03 -1.02
CA ILE A 94 -4.05 -0.16 -0.19
C ILE A 94 -3.48 1.24 0.07
N ASP A 95 -3.71 1.75 1.27
CA ASP A 95 -3.20 3.02 1.76
C ASP A 95 -1.85 2.81 2.44
N VAL A 96 -0.79 3.24 1.76
CA VAL A 96 0.60 3.22 2.24
C VAL A 96 0.94 4.52 2.98
N GLY A 97 0.13 5.57 2.80
CA GLY A 97 0.34 6.88 3.39
C GLY A 97 0.36 6.84 4.91
N VAL A 98 1.30 7.56 5.51
CA VAL A 98 1.32 7.81 6.95
C VAL A 98 1.66 9.27 7.16
N ASN A 99 0.62 10.07 7.35
CA ASN A 99 0.71 11.51 7.49
C ASN A 99 0.35 11.89 8.93
N ARG A 100 1.24 12.59 9.61
CA ARG A 100 0.94 13.15 10.94
C ARG A 100 0.28 14.51 10.77
N VAL A 101 -0.99 14.60 11.12
CA VAL A 101 -1.81 15.82 11.00
C VAL A 101 -1.94 16.60 12.30
N GLY A 102 -1.36 16.08 13.39
CA GLY A 102 -1.38 16.72 14.70
C GLY A 102 -1.09 15.74 15.82
N TRP A 103 -1.63 16.04 16.99
CA TRP A 103 -1.63 15.20 18.18
C TRP A 103 -3.06 14.98 18.65
N LYS A 104 -3.35 13.79 19.18
CA LYS A 104 -4.64 13.47 19.81
C LYS A 104 -4.41 12.74 21.13
N GLN A 105 -5.44 12.74 21.98
CA GLN A 105 -5.37 11.99 23.23
C GLN A 105 -5.25 10.49 22.94
N SER A 106 -4.36 9.81 23.67
CA SER A 106 -4.26 8.36 23.58
C SER A 106 -5.55 7.72 24.09
N LYS A 107 -6.06 6.75 23.32
CA LYS A 107 -7.22 5.95 23.71
C LYS A 107 -6.88 4.93 24.82
N THR A 108 -5.60 4.62 25.02
CA THR A 108 -5.15 3.60 25.98
C THR A 108 -4.48 4.19 27.21
N ASP A 109 -4.07 5.46 27.16
CA ASP A 109 -3.41 6.14 28.28
C ASP A 109 -3.87 7.61 28.31
N PRO A 110 -4.86 7.96 29.15
CA PRO A 110 -5.40 9.31 29.23
C PRO A 110 -4.40 10.38 29.69
N THR A 111 -3.17 10.01 30.06
CA THR A 111 -2.11 10.97 30.41
C THR A 111 -1.22 11.34 29.23
N LYS A 112 -1.36 10.65 28.08
CA LYS A 112 -0.46 10.79 26.93
C LYS A 112 -1.17 11.30 25.70
N GLN A 113 -0.46 12.14 24.95
CA GLN A 113 -0.80 12.46 23.57
C GLN A 113 -0.05 11.53 22.61
N VAL A 114 -0.73 11.12 21.54
CA VAL A 114 -0.17 10.31 20.46
C VAL A 114 -0.34 11.03 19.12
N PRO A 115 0.52 10.78 18.12
CA PRO A 115 0.35 11.36 16.80
C PRO A 115 -1.02 11.06 16.22
N ASP A 116 -1.71 12.07 15.68
CA ASP A 116 -2.88 11.82 14.84
C ASP A 116 -2.38 11.45 13.44
N LEU A 117 -2.45 10.16 13.13
CA LEU A 117 -2.00 9.60 11.86
C LEU A 117 -3.19 9.41 10.94
N ARG A 118 -3.08 9.93 9.72
CA ARG A 118 -4.04 9.72 8.63
C ARG A 118 -3.32 9.22 7.39
N GLY A 119 -4.03 8.44 6.59
CA GLY A 119 -3.53 7.91 5.34
C GLY A 119 -3.58 8.92 4.20
N ASP A 120 -3.18 8.49 3.01
CA ASP A 120 -3.35 9.28 1.79
C ASP A 120 -4.80 9.24 1.27
N VAL A 121 -5.63 8.36 1.83
CA VAL A 121 -7.02 8.14 1.47
C VAL A 121 -7.97 8.70 2.53
N ASP A 122 -9.05 9.31 2.08
CA ASP A 122 -10.20 9.65 2.92
C ASP A 122 -10.93 8.37 3.36
N PHE A 123 -10.46 7.80 4.47
CA PHE A 123 -10.79 6.43 4.86
C PHE A 123 -12.29 6.20 5.02
N GLU A 124 -13.00 7.06 5.74
CA GLU A 124 -14.44 6.87 6.01
C GLU A 124 -15.27 6.96 4.73
N ALA A 125 -14.99 7.95 3.87
CA ALA A 125 -15.71 8.12 2.62
C ALA A 125 -15.44 6.97 1.63
N VAL A 126 -14.19 6.51 1.54
CA VAL A 126 -13.79 5.44 0.61
C VAL A 126 -14.22 4.05 1.11
N LYS A 127 -14.23 3.82 2.42
CA LYS A 127 -14.68 2.56 3.04
C LYS A 127 -16.12 2.20 2.65
N ALA A 128 -16.98 3.19 2.41
CA ALA A 128 -18.35 2.96 1.98
C ALA A 128 -18.45 2.39 0.54
N LYS A 129 -17.40 2.50 -0.28
CA LYS A 129 -17.36 2.07 -1.70
C LYS A 129 -16.41 0.91 -1.96
N ALA A 130 -15.31 0.85 -1.22
CA ALA A 130 -14.28 -0.15 -1.40
C ALA A 130 -14.73 -1.53 -0.89
N SER A 131 -14.37 -2.59 -1.62
CA SER A 131 -14.60 -3.97 -1.14
C SER A 131 -13.65 -4.34 0.00
N ALA A 132 -12.47 -3.73 0.03
CA ALA A 132 -11.51 -3.80 1.13
C ALA A 132 -10.65 -2.54 1.15
N ILE A 133 -10.29 -2.06 2.34
CA ILE A 133 -9.41 -0.89 2.52
C ILE A 133 -8.50 -1.10 3.73
N THR A 134 -7.22 -0.76 3.60
CA THR A 134 -6.29 -0.80 4.73
C THR A 134 -6.46 0.42 5.65
N PRO A 135 -6.55 0.25 6.97
CA PRO A 135 -6.62 1.37 7.89
C PRO A 135 -5.27 2.06 8.07
N VAL A 136 -5.30 3.35 8.40
CA VAL A 136 -4.13 4.10 8.86
C VAL A 136 -4.45 4.74 10.22
N PRO A 137 -3.71 4.40 11.29
CA PRO A 137 -2.65 3.39 11.37
C PRO A 137 -3.19 1.94 11.33
N GLY A 138 -2.29 0.96 11.24
CA GLY A 138 -2.62 -0.47 11.41
C GLY A 138 -2.67 -1.30 10.12
N GLY A 139 -2.55 -0.68 8.94
CA GLY A 139 -2.49 -1.37 7.64
C GLY A 139 -1.06 -1.70 7.19
N VAL A 140 -0.53 -0.93 6.25
CA VAL A 140 0.77 -1.20 5.60
C VAL A 140 1.97 -0.97 6.55
N GLY A 141 1.84 -0.07 7.52
CA GLY A 141 2.92 0.27 8.47
C GLY A 141 3.53 -0.96 9.17
N PRO A 142 2.76 -1.75 9.92
CA PRO A 142 3.24 -2.98 10.57
C PRO A 142 3.93 -3.96 9.62
N MET A 143 3.43 -4.08 8.38
CA MET A 143 4.00 -4.98 7.37
C MET A 143 5.42 -4.59 6.97
N THR A 144 5.80 -3.30 7.07
CA THR A 144 7.16 -2.86 6.73
C THR A 144 8.21 -3.52 7.64
N ILE A 145 7.93 -3.61 8.94
CA ILE A 145 8.83 -4.27 9.90
C ILE A 145 8.81 -5.78 9.68
N THR A 146 7.63 -6.38 9.49
CA THR A 146 7.53 -7.82 9.20
C THR A 146 8.33 -8.19 7.96
N MET A 147 8.24 -7.41 6.88
CA MET A 147 8.96 -7.69 5.63
C MET A 147 10.47 -7.48 5.75
N LEU A 148 10.93 -6.58 6.64
CA LEU A 148 12.35 -6.51 7.00
C LEU A 148 12.81 -7.84 7.60
N MET A 149 12.08 -8.37 8.58
CA MET A 149 12.42 -9.64 9.22
C MET A 149 12.40 -10.81 8.22
N VAL A 150 11.39 -10.87 7.35
CA VAL A 150 11.31 -11.88 6.27
C VAL A 150 12.52 -11.78 5.34
N ASN A 151 12.87 -10.58 4.88
CA ASN A 151 14.05 -10.39 4.04
C ASN A 151 15.35 -10.85 4.72
N THR A 152 15.50 -10.56 6.03
CA THR A 152 16.66 -10.98 6.83
C THR A 152 16.76 -12.50 6.91
N VAL A 153 15.66 -13.19 7.22
CA VAL A 153 15.63 -14.66 7.29
C VAL A 153 15.98 -15.27 5.94
N VAL A 154 15.33 -14.82 4.85
CA VAL A 154 15.62 -15.31 3.49
C VAL A 154 17.09 -15.09 3.10
N ALA A 155 17.69 -13.96 3.49
CA ALA A 155 19.10 -13.70 3.24
C ALA A 155 20.02 -14.65 4.03
N ALA A 156 19.69 -14.93 5.30
CA ALA A 156 20.43 -15.87 6.13
C ALA A 156 20.35 -17.31 5.60
N GLU A 157 19.16 -17.77 5.20
CA GLU A 157 18.95 -19.09 4.59
C GLU A 157 19.77 -19.25 3.31
N ARG A 158 19.68 -18.28 2.38
CA ARG A 158 20.47 -18.26 1.15
C ARG A 158 21.98 -18.23 1.39
N ARG A 159 22.43 -17.64 2.50
CA ARG A 159 23.85 -17.64 2.90
C ARG A 159 24.25 -19.03 3.40
N ALA A 160 23.46 -19.62 4.28
CA ALA A 160 23.72 -20.95 4.83
C ALA A 160 23.77 -22.03 3.74
N GLU A 161 22.87 -21.97 2.75
CA GLU A 161 22.88 -22.88 1.59
C GLU A 161 24.16 -22.79 0.75
N ARG A 162 24.71 -21.57 0.61
CA ARG A 162 25.94 -21.34 -0.15
C ARG A 162 27.20 -21.82 0.57
N THR A 163 27.23 -21.75 1.90
CA THR A 163 28.37 -22.23 2.71
C THR A 163 28.37 -23.74 2.88
N ARG A 164 27.24 -24.42 2.66
CA ARG A 164 27.13 -25.88 2.69
C ARG A 164 27.53 -26.57 1.38
N LYS A 165 27.64 -25.82 0.28
CA LYS A 165 28.14 -26.30 -1.02
C LYS A 165 29.63 -26.02 -1.14
#